data_AF-A0A1W9Q1X5-F1
#
_entry.id   AF-A0A1W9Q1X5-F1
#
_cell.length_a   1.000
_cell.length_b   1.000
_cell.length_c   1.000
_cell.angle_alpha   90.00
_cell.angle_beta   90.00
_cell.angle_gamma   90.00
#
_symmetry.space_group_name_H-M   'P 1'
#
loop_
_entity.id
_entity.type
_entity.pdbx_description
1 polymer ?
#
loop_
_entity_poly.entity_id
_entity_poly.type
_entity_poly.pdbx_seq_one_letter_code
_entity_poly.pdbx_strand_id
1 'polypeptide(L)' 'MSRDLRKYAQDTNIQLVVGAFFVLFIVGDGLIYFIYGKSAALMGLLCLLAGVAPLFIIVLIMLLLNWVVKYANRE' A
#
# COMPACT_ATOMS: atom_id res chain seq x y z
N MET A 1 -28.14 -14.25 10.06
CA MET A 1 -27.35 -13.01 10.05
C MET A 1 -25.92 -13.36 9.66
N SER A 2 -25.69 -13.57 8.35
CA SER A 2 -24.38 -13.97 7.82
C SER A 2 -23.48 -12.73 7.82
N ARG A 3 -22.69 -12.56 8.87
CA ARG A 3 -21.67 -11.50 8.92
C ARG A 3 -20.59 -11.90 7.92
N ASP A 4 -20.52 -11.18 6.80
CA ASP A 4 -19.53 -11.38 5.73
C ASP A 4 -18.09 -11.28 6.28
N LEU A 5 -17.55 -12.39 6.79
CA LEU A 5 -16.18 -12.53 7.28
C LEU A 5 -15.13 -12.19 6.22
N ARG A 6 -15.52 -12.29 4.94
CA ARG A 6 -14.68 -11.98 3.77
C ARG A 6 -14.31 -10.50 3.65
N LYS A 7 -15.22 -9.59 4.04
CA LYS A 7 -14.92 -8.14 4.06
C LYS A 7 -13.99 -7.80 5.22
N TYR A 8 -14.20 -8.41 6.39
CA TYR A 8 -13.40 -8.13 7.58
C TYR A 8 -11.93 -8.60 7.49
N ALA A 9 -11.67 -9.72 6.81
CA ALA A 9 -10.29 -10.18 6.57
C ALA A 9 -9.51 -9.25 5.62
N GLN A 10 -10.23 -8.52 4.74
CA GLN A 10 -9.63 -7.63 3.75
C GLN A 10 -9.19 -6.29 4.38
N ASP A 11 -10.01 -5.74 5.28
CA ASP A 11 -9.67 -4.52 6.04
C ASP A 11 -8.43 -4.72 6.93
N THR A 12 -8.32 -5.84 7.63
CA THR A 12 -7.16 -6.14 8.50
C THR A 12 -5.87 -6.29 7.69
N ASN A 13 -5.92 -6.95 6.52
CA ASN A 13 -4.74 -7.10 5.67
C ASN A 13 -4.24 -5.76 5.12
N ILE A 14 -5.14 -4.85 4.73
CA ILE A 14 -4.76 -3.50 4.30
C ILE A 14 -4.06 -2.77 5.45
N GLN A 15 -4.58 -2.88 6.67
CA GLN A 15 -4.00 -2.23 7.86
C GLN A 15 -2.60 -2.77 8.18
N LEU A 16 -2.40 -4.09 8.08
CA LEU A 16 -1.08 -4.70 8.26
C LEU A 16 -0.10 -4.30 7.17
N VAL A 17 -0.53 -4.27 5.91
CA VAL A 17 0.32 -3.84 4.79
C VAL A 17 0.72 -2.39 4.97
N VAL A 18 -0.22 -1.50 5.30
CA VAL A 18 0.07 -0.08 5.56
C VAL A 18 1.02 0.09 6.75
N GLY A 19 0.79 -0.65 7.84
CA GLY A 19 1.68 -0.61 9.02
C GLY A 19 3.10 -1.08 8.71
N ALA A 20 3.24 -2.21 8.01
CA ALA A 20 4.53 -2.71 7.56
C ALA A 20 5.23 -1.73 6.61
N PHE A 21 4.45 -1.09 5.73
CA PHE A 21 4.97 -0.09 4.80
C PHE A 21 5.53 1.14 5.53
N PHE A 22 4.80 1.62 6.55
CA PHE A 22 5.23 2.74 7.38
C PHE A 22 6.53 2.43 8.14
N VAL A 23 6.63 1.23 8.73
CA VAL A 23 7.85 0.80 9.42
C VAL A 23 9.02 0.68 8.44
N LEU A 24 8.81 0.09 7.26
CA LEU A 24 9.86 -0.01 6.24
C LEU A 24 10.33 1.37 5.75
N PHE A 25 9.43 2.31 5.54
CA PHE A 25 9.80 3.67 5.12
C PHE A 25 10.54 4.43 6.22
N ILE A 26 10.03 4.42 7.46
CA ILE A 26 10.61 5.21 8.55
C ILE A 26 11.91 4.57 9.05
N VAL A 27 11.89 3.27 9.33
CA VAL A 27 13.06 2.55 9.88
C VAL A 27 14.08 2.26 8.80
N GLY A 28 13.65 1.86 7.60
CA GLY A 28 14.54 1.59 6.48
C GLY A 28 15.24 2.85 5.98
N ASP A 29 14.49 3.88 5.59
CA ASP A 29 15.07 5.12 5.07
C ASP A 29 15.82 5.90 6.17
N GLY A 30 15.32 5.86 7.41
CA GLY A 30 16.01 6.45 8.57
C GLY A 30 17.37 5.82 8.87
N LEU A 31 17.48 4.48 8.78
CA LEU A 31 18.75 3.79 8.99
C LEU A 31 19.73 4.05 7.83
N ILE A 32 19.22 4.12 6.59
CA ILE A 32 20.02 4.47 5.40
C ILE A 32 20.55 5.91 5.52
N TYR A 33 19.71 6.85 5.97
CA TYR A 33 20.12 8.24 6.20
C TYR A 33 21.24 8.34 7.24
N PHE A 34 21.15 7.56 8.33
CA PHE A 34 22.14 7.58 9.41
C PHE A 34 23.50 7.00 8.99
N ILE A 35 23.52 5.97 8.12
CA ILE A 35 24.76 5.26 7.75
C ILE A 35 25.40 5.79 6.47
N TYR A 36 24.60 6.05 5.41
CA TYR A 36 25.10 6.33 4.06
C TYR A 36 24.93 7.80 3.61
N GLY A 37 24.28 8.64 4.42
CA GLY A 37 24.08 10.05 4.12
C GLY A 37 23.02 10.34 3.04
N LYS A 38 22.85 11.62 2.72
CA LYS A 38 21.71 12.16 1.93
C LYS A 38 21.51 11.51 0.55
N SER A 39 22.59 11.13 -0.13
CA SER A 39 22.49 10.55 -1.48
C SER A 39 21.91 9.14 -1.48
N ALA A 40 22.18 8.35 -0.44
CA ALA A 40 21.65 7.00 -0.31
C ALA A 40 20.19 6.99 0.16
N ALA A 41 19.77 7.97 0.95
CA ALA A 41 18.37 8.15 1.30
C ALA A 41 17.50 8.40 0.05
N LEU A 42 17.97 9.18 -0.93
CA LEU A 42 17.24 9.35 -2.20
C LEU A 42 17.09 8.04 -2.98
N MET A 43 18.12 7.19 -3.03
CA MET A 43 18.03 5.88 -3.69
C MET A 43 17.15 4.89 -2.91
N GLY A 44 17.19 4.91 -1.58
CA GLY A 44 16.32 4.14 -0.71
C GLY A 44 14.84 4.49 -0.94
N LEU A 45 14.54 5.79 -0.96
CA LEU A 45 13.22 6.34 -1.25
C LEU A 45 12.73 5.91 -2.63
N LEU A 46 13.56 6.04 -3.67
CA LEU A 46 13.24 5.63 -5.04
C LEU A 46 12.97 4.12 -5.14
N CYS A 47 13.77 3.30 -4.46
CA CYS A 47 13.61 1.84 -4.44
C CYS A 47 12.31 1.41 -3.75
N LEU A 48 12.01 2.00 -2.60
CA LEU A 48 10.76 1.78 -1.88
C LEU A 48 9.55 2.22 -2.71
N LEU A 49 9.62 3.37 -3.36
CA LEU A 49 8.55 3.89 -4.21
C LEU A 49 8.31 3.02 -5.45
N ALA A 50 9.39 2.49 -6.04
CA ALA A 50 9.31 1.49 -7.11
C ALA A 50 8.67 0.18 -6.64
N GLY A 51 8.95 -0.27 -5.41
CA GLY A 51 8.32 -1.45 -4.80
C GLY A 51 6.82 -1.26 -4.51
N VAL A 52 6.39 -0.03 -4.21
CA VAL A 52 4.96 0.31 -4.00
C VAL A 52 4.20 0.41 -5.30
N ALA A 53 4.84 0.85 -6.38
CA ALA A 53 4.20 1.07 -7.65
C ALA A 53 3.28 -0.10 -8.09
N PRO A 54 3.71 -1.38 -8.09
CA PRO A 54 2.83 -2.49 -8.46
C PRO A 54 1.67 -2.71 -7.47
N LEU A 55 1.91 -2.56 -6.16
CA LEU A 55 0.84 -2.64 -5.15
C LEU A 55 -0.21 -1.56 -5.37
N PHE A 56 0.23 -0.33 -5.63
CA PHE A 56 -0.64 0.80 -5.89
C PHE A 56 -1.48 0.57 -7.15
N ILE A 57 -0.88 0.05 -8.22
CA ILE A 57 -1.57 -0.28 -9.47
C ILE A 57 -2.67 -1.32 -9.23
N ILE A 58 -2.38 -2.39 -8.48
CA ILE A 58 -3.38 -3.45 -8.19
C ILE A 58 -4.57 -2.88 -7.42
N VAL A 59 -4.32 -2.08 -6.38
CA VAL A 59 -5.38 -1.44 -5.58
C VAL A 59 -6.19 -0.46 -6.43
N LEU A 60 -5.52 0.34 -7.27
CA LEU A 60 -6.16 1.29 -8.16
C LEU A 60 -7.13 0.59 -9.11
N ILE A 61 -6.69 -0.49 -9.75
CA ILE A 61 -7.51 -1.30 -10.67
C ILE A 61 -8.71 -1.88 -9.93
N MET A 62 -8.51 -2.42 -8.73
CA MET A 62 -9.58 -3.02 -7.93
C MET A 62 -10.63 -1.98 -7.48
N LEU A 63 -10.19 -0.77 -7.12
CA LEU A 63 -11.10 0.35 -6.86
C LEU A 63 -11.87 0.79 -8.10
N LEU A 64 -11.19 0.87 -9.25
CA LEU A 64 -11.79 1.24 -10.53
C LEU A 64 -12.91 0.27 -10.92
N LEU A 65 -12.65 -1.04 -10.83
CA LEU A 65 -13.63 -2.09 -11.07
C LEU A 65 -14.83 -1.96 -10.12
N ASN A 66 -14.60 -1.76 -8.82
CA ASN A 66 -15.68 -1.60 -7.85
C ASN A 66 -16.50 -0.33 -8.13
N TRP A 67 -15.85 0.77 -8.52
CA TRP A 67 -16.51 2.02 -8.86
C TRP A 67 -17.39 1.87 -10.12
N VAL A 68 -16.87 1.21 -11.16
CA VAL A 68 -17.61 0.93 -12.40
C VAL A 68 -18.79 0.01 -12.15
N VAL A 69 -18.62 -1.08 -11.39
CA VAL A 69 -19.72 -1.99 -11.04
C VAL A 69 -20.79 -1.28 -10.21
N LYS A 70 -20.40 -0.42 -9.27
CA LYS A 70 -21.34 0.36 -8.46
C LYS A 70 -22.07 1.42 -9.29
N TYR A 71 -21.44 1.96 -10.32
CA TYR A 71 -22.07 2.89 -11.25
C TYR A 71 -23.07 2.18 -12.17
N ALA A 72 -22.72 1.01 -12.69
CA ALA A 72 -23.58 0.22 -13.59
C ALA A 72 -24.77 -0.45 -12.88
N ASN A 73 -24.67 -0.73 -11.58
CA ASN A 73 -25.75 -1.32 -10.78
C ASN A 73 -26.68 -0.24 -10.13
N ARG A 74 -26.66 0.99 -10.65
CA ARG A 74 -27.46 2.14 -10.17
C ARG A 74 -28.66 2.44 -11.07
N GLU A 75 -29.10 1.45 -11.83
CA GLU A 75 -30.31 1.39 -12.67
C GLU A 75 -31.15 0.19 -12.23
#